data_AF-A0A1S2VX64-F1
#
_entry.id   AF-A0A1S2VX64-F1
#
_cell.length_a   1.000
_cell.length_b   1.000
_cell.length_c   1.000
_cell.angle_alpha   90.00
_cell.angle_beta   90.00
_cell.angle_gamma   90.00
#
_symmetry.space_group_name_H-M   'P 1'
#
loop_
_entity.id
_entity.type
_entity.pdbx_description
1 polymer ?
#
loop_
_entity_poly.entity_id
_entity_poly.type
_entity_poly.pdbx_seq_one_letter_code
_entity_poly.pdbx_strand_id
1 'polypeptide(L)'
;MRFDDRRQLDVENAALIALIECCERPDTWSSLANECLVEGSAVRVLRHRMDPLHNPLREHEYVPTNEQGSLFEVEDMPSVEYTAKANAAWNQANQKVTQWREQSLDLVTVFDDRFPSRLRSVVDVPPFLFAKGSLLSNDLGVSVVGSRKCSPEGATFAHDTACMLCERGLTVIAGLAEGVDSFAHRATLEAGGRTVAFIGTGINRCYPASNRELQKSIEKRGLVLSQFWPDSPPTKQTFPMRNALMSGYGLATVVVEASEHSGTRIQARQAQRHGRPLIFRDVVLERTEWAQEYRNKPGVFVVHSVEEVGKALDRISFLDNDVDTLLGNILDAKAQYA
;
A
#
# COMPACT_ATOMS: atom_id res chain seq x y z
N MET A 1 15.92 2.37 8.22
CA MET A 1 17.20 1.63 8.13
C MET A 1 17.46 1.38 6.66
N ARG A 2 18.67 1.66 6.15
CA ARG A 2 19.01 1.56 4.72
C ARG A 2 20.05 0.45 4.55
N PHE A 3 19.91 -0.34 3.49
CA PHE A 3 20.90 -1.34 3.11
C PHE A 3 21.66 -0.83 1.89
N ASP A 4 22.88 -0.34 2.10
CA ASP A 4 23.71 0.21 1.01
C ASP A 4 24.28 -0.90 0.10
N ASP A 5 24.35 -2.15 0.59
CA ASP A 5 24.74 -3.32 -0.19
C ASP A 5 23.51 -4.06 -0.74
N ARG A 6 23.41 -4.14 -2.06
CA ARG A 6 22.36 -4.89 -2.76
C ARG A 6 22.31 -6.36 -2.34
N ARG A 7 23.44 -6.99 -2.04
CA ARG A 7 23.46 -8.38 -1.57
C ARG A 7 22.82 -8.51 -0.20
N GLN A 8 23.06 -7.54 0.69
CA GLN A 8 22.43 -7.51 2.01
C GLN A 8 20.91 -7.33 1.87
N LEU A 9 20.46 -6.43 1.00
CA LEU A 9 19.04 -6.26 0.70
C LEU A 9 18.40 -7.55 0.16
N ASP A 10 19.12 -8.31 -0.68
CA ASP A 10 18.60 -9.58 -1.21
C ASP A 10 18.41 -10.64 -0.13
N VAL A 11 19.32 -10.70 0.85
CA VAL A 11 19.21 -11.62 1.99
C VAL A 11 18.01 -11.23 2.88
N GLU A 12 17.82 -9.94 3.12
CA GLU A 12 16.66 -9.42 3.86
C GLU A 12 15.34 -9.67 3.12
N ASN A 13 15.33 -9.46 1.80
CA ASN A 13 14.19 -9.78 0.96
C ASN A 13 13.85 -11.27 1.04
N ALA A 14 14.84 -12.16 0.90
CA ALA A 14 14.63 -13.59 1.00
C ALA A 14 14.09 -14.01 2.38
N ALA A 15 14.62 -13.43 3.46
CA ALA A 15 14.12 -13.70 4.81
C ALA A 15 12.67 -13.23 4.99
N LEU A 16 12.32 -12.04 4.48
CA LEU A 16 10.96 -11.52 4.51
C LEU A 16 9.99 -12.41 3.73
N ILE A 17 10.36 -12.85 2.52
CA ILE A 17 9.56 -13.78 1.73
C ILE A 17 9.37 -15.12 2.48
N ALA A 18 10.42 -15.66 3.10
CA ALA A 18 10.33 -16.89 3.88
C ALA A 18 9.36 -16.79 5.05
N LEU A 19 9.44 -15.70 5.81
CA LEU A 19 8.50 -15.40 6.91
C LEU A 19 7.05 -15.38 6.43
N ILE A 20 6.80 -14.76 5.27
CA ILE A 20 5.47 -14.66 4.66
C ILE A 20 4.96 -16.04 4.23
N GLU A 21 5.80 -16.87 3.62
CA GLU A 21 5.44 -18.23 3.19
C GLU A 21 5.20 -19.20 4.35
N CYS A 22 5.88 -18.97 5.48
CA CYS A 22 5.61 -19.70 6.71
C CYS A 22 4.31 -19.26 7.38
N CYS A 23 3.76 -18.11 7.02
CA CYS A 23 2.56 -17.56 7.63
C CYS A 23 1.29 -18.25 7.14
N GLU A 24 0.39 -18.58 8.06
CA GLU A 24 -0.82 -19.34 7.75
C GLU A 24 -1.94 -18.50 7.13
N ARG A 25 -1.89 -17.17 7.28
CA ARG A 25 -2.92 -16.26 6.78
C ARG A 25 -2.35 -15.01 6.11
N PRO A 26 -2.96 -14.49 5.03
CA PRO A 26 -2.48 -13.28 4.36
C PRO A 26 -2.68 -11.96 5.13
N ASP A 27 -3.67 -11.88 6.02
CA ASP A 27 -4.00 -10.67 6.79
C ASP A 27 -2.94 -10.31 7.84
N THR A 28 -2.11 -11.28 8.23
CA THR A 28 -0.98 -11.07 9.15
C THR A 28 0.28 -10.57 8.44
N TRP A 29 0.29 -10.46 7.10
CA TRP A 29 1.45 -9.98 6.35
C TRP A 29 1.87 -8.58 6.76
N SER A 30 0.91 -7.69 7.02
CA SER A 30 1.21 -6.34 7.50
C SER A 30 1.75 -6.32 8.93
N SER A 31 1.24 -7.21 9.80
CA SER A 31 1.79 -7.36 11.16
C SER A 31 3.25 -7.82 11.11
N LEU A 32 3.56 -8.77 10.23
CA LEU A 32 4.91 -9.28 10.02
C LEU A 32 5.83 -8.20 9.44
N ALA A 33 5.34 -7.43 8.46
CA ALA A 33 6.07 -6.31 7.89
C ALA A 33 6.41 -5.26 8.95
N ASN A 34 5.45 -4.93 9.83
CA ASN A 34 5.67 -4.01 10.95
C ASN A 34 6.71 -4.53 11.94
N GLU A 35 6.64 -5.80 12.34
CA GLU A 35 7.64 -6.42 13.21
C GLU A 35 9.05 -6.35 12.60
N CYS A 36 9.17 -6.70 11.32
CA CYS A 36 10.43 -6.60 10.57
C CYS A 36 10.96 -5.17 10.49
N LEU A 37 10.08 -4.17 10.37
CA LEU A 37 10.44 -2.75 10.35
C LEU A 37 10.91 -2.27 11.73
N VAL A 38 10.23 -2.68 12.81
CA VAL A 38 10.60 -2.36 14.19
C VAL A 38 11.98 -2.93 14.52
N GLU A 39 12.22 -4.19 14.15
CA GLU A 39 13.51 -4.85 14.37
C GLU A 39 14.61 -4.43 13.39
N GLY A 40 14.24 -3.74 12.31
CA GLY A 40 15.16 -3.28 11.27
C GLY A 40 15.73 -4.40 10.39
N SER A 41 15.34 -5.67 10.58
CA SER A 41 15.85 -6.82 9.83
C SER A 41 14.86 -7.98 9.86
N ALA A 42 14.46 -8.45 8.68
CA ALA A 42 13.69 -9.67 8.53
C ALA A 42 14.54 -10.91 8.84
N VAL A 43 15.86 -10.85 8.61
CA VAL A 43 16.78 -11.94 9.00
C VAL A 43 16.76 -12.14 10.51
N ARG A 44 16.81 -11.05 11.30
CA ARG A 44 16.73 -11.14 12.77
C ARG A 44 15.42 -11.77 13.21
N VAL A 45 14.29 -11.31 12.67
CA VAL A 45 12.96 -11.86 12.99
C VAL A 45 12.85 -13.34 12.60
N LEU A 46 13.33 -13.72 11.42
CA LEU A 46 13.31 -15.11 10.97
C LEU A 46 14.16 -16.01 11.87
N ARG A 47 15.38 -15.60 12.20
CA ARG A 47 16.26 -16.36 13.12
C ARG A 47 15.66 -16.48 14.51
N HIS A 48 15.08 -15.39 15.03
CA HIS A 48 14.37 -15.42 16.30
C HIS A 48 13.23 -16.45 16.29
N ARG A 49 12.37 -16.44 15.27
CA ARG A 49 11.26 -17.41 15.18
C ARG A 49 11.71 -18.86 15.03
N MET A 50 12.93 -19.09 14.54
CA MET A 50 13.51 -20.43 14.40
C MET A 50 14.21 -20.90 15.67
N ASP A 51 14.86 -19.98 16.39
CA ASP A 51 15.62 -20.27 17.61
C ASP A 51 15.66 -19.02 18.51
N PRO A 52 14.58 -18.79 19.30
CA PRO A 52 14.44 -17.59 20.13
C PRO A 52 15.52 -17.48 21.21
N LEU A 53 15.99 -18.63 21.74
CA LEU A 53 16.97 -18.69 22.82
C LEU A 53 18.33 -18.15 22.41
N HIS A 54 18.80 -18.49 21.20
CA HIS A 54 20.09 -18.02 20.70
C HIS A 54 19.98 -16.73 19.88
N ASN A 55 18.77 -16.31 19.51
CA ASN A 55 18.51 -15.11 18.71
C ASN A 55 17.39 -14.26 19.33
N PRO A 56 17.50 -13.79 20.59
CA PRO A 56 16.48 -12.95 21.20
C PRO A 56 16.35 -11.61 20.46
N LEU A 57 15.13 -11.10 20.30
CA LEU A 57 14.92 -9.75 19.75
C LEU A 57 15.15 -8.69 20.82
N ARG A 58 14.91 -9.03 22.09
CA ARG A 58 15.12 -8.16 23.27
C ARG A 58 15.96 -8.84 24.34
N GLU A 59 16.78 -8.08 25.06
CA GLU A 59 17.73 -8.58 26.07
C GLU A 59 17.11 -9.38 27.24
N HIS A 60 15.79 -9.32 27.42
CA HIS A 60 15.08 -9.99 28.52
C HIS A 60 13.89 -10.86 28.07
N GLU A 61 13.81 -11.27 26.80
CA GLU A 61 12.68 -12.07 26.30
C GLU A 61 12.59 -13.47 26.91
N TYR A 62 13.72 -14.08 27.25
CA TYR A 62 13.78 -15.41 27.86
C TYR A 62 14.77 -15.40 29.04
N VAL A 63 14.27 -15.61 30.25
CA VAL A 63 15.08 -15.78 31.47
C VAL A 63 14.89 -17.23 31.94
N PRO A 64 15.96 -18.00 32.23
CA PRO A 64 15.81 -19.35 32.77
C PRO A 64 15.02 -19.32 34.09
N THR A 65 14.13 -20.30 34.25
CA THR A 65 13.04 -20.41 35.24
C THR A 65 13.44 -20.38 36.73
N ASN A 66 14.68 -20.05 37.07
CA ASN A 66 15.16 -20.16 38.45
C ASN A 66 15.15 -18.84 39.23
N GLU A 67 15.04 -17.66 38.59
CA GLU A 67 14.93 -16.39 39.33
C GLU A 67 14.01 -15.41 38.60
N GLN A 68 12.77 -15.29 39.12
CA GLN A 68 11.72 -14.34 38.76
C GLN A 68 11.06 -14.56 37.38
N GLY A 69 9.73 -14.72 37.40
CA GLY A 69 8.93 -15.20 36.28
C GLY A 69 9.12 -14.41 34.98
N SER A 70 9.39 -15.15 33.91
CA SER A 70 9.41 -14.66 32.54
C SER A 70 7.99 -14.39 32.03
N LEU A 71 7.89 -13.51 31.03
CA LEU A 71 6.62 -13.20 30.35
C LEU A 71 6.21 -14.30 29.33
N PHE A 72 7.11 -15.22 29.01
CA PHE A 72 6.93 -16.31 28.04
C PHE A 72 7.38 -17.64 28.65
N GLU A 73 6.58 -18.69 28.51
CA GLU A 73 6.83 -20.02 29.09
C GLU A 73 7.59 -20.90 28.07
N VAL A 74 8.17 -22.02 28.52
CA VAL A 74 8.88 -22.99 27.66
C VAL A 74 7.99 -23.54 26.51
N GLU A 75 6.66 -23.37 26.62
CA GLU A 75 5.67 -23.70 25.59
C GLU A 75 5.70 -22.77 24.36
N ASP A 76 6.38 -21.62 24.42
CA ASP A 76 6.50 -20.66 23.30
C ASP A 76 7.65 -21.00 22.31
N MET A 77 8.37 -22.11 22.54
CA MET A 77 9.43 -22.55 21.64
C MET A 77 8.87 -23.09 20.31
N PRO A 78 9.47 -22.72 19.17
CA PRO A 78 9.01 -23.21 17.88
C PRO A 78 9.16 -24.74 17.78
N SER A 79 8.18 -25.40 17.17
CA SER A 79 8.28 -26.84 16.93
C SER A 79 9.46 -27.15 15.99
N VAL A 80 10.03 -28.35 16.12
CA VAL A 80 11.07 -28.84 15.19
C VAL A 80 10.57 -28.81 13.74
N GLU A 81 9.29 -29.09 13.54
CA GLU A 81 8.62 -29.02 12.24
C GLU A 81 8.58 -27.59 11.69
N TYR A 82 8.23 -26.60 12.51
CA TYR A 82 8.26 -25.18 12.11
C TYR A 82 9.67 -24.75 11.72
N THR A 83 10.67 -25.11 12.52
CA THR A 83 12.07 -24.75 12.27
C THR A 83 12.59 -25.35 10.97
N ALA A 84 12.25 -26.61 10.69
CA ALA A 84 12.56 -27.25 9.41
C ALA A 84 11.86 -26.57 8.23
N LYS A 85 10.57 -26.23 8.39
CA LYS A 85 9.77 -25.50 7.40
C LYS A 85 10.37 -24.12 7.11
N ALA A 86 10.75 -23.37 8.13
CA ALA A 86 11.33 -22.03 8.00
C ALA A 86 12.70 -22.06 7.30
N ASN A 87 13.56 -23.02 7.65
CA ASN A 87 14.84 -23.25 6.95
C ASN A 87 14.62 -23.54 5.46
N ALA A 88 13.69 -24.45 5.13
CA ALA A 88 13.37 -24.79 3.75
C ALA A 88 12.80 -23.60 2.98
N ALA A 89 11.90 -22.83 3.60
CA ALA A 89 11.32 -21.62 3.03
C ALA A 89 12.40 -20.56 2.73
N TRP A 90 13.36 -20.37 3.62
CA TRP A 90 14.46 -19.41 3.40
C TRP A 90 15.35 -19.79 2.22
N ASN A 91 15.72 -21.07 2.11
CA ASN A 91 16.50 -21.55 0.97
C ASN A 91 15.73 -21.37 -0.35
N GLN A 92 14.44 -21.67 -0.37
CA GLN A 92 13.58 -21.46 -1.54
C GLN A 92 13.41 -19.97 -1.88
N ALA A 93 13.25 -19.11 -0.87
CA ALA A 93 13.06 -17.68 -1.06
C ALA A 93 14.29 -17.01 -1.72
N ASN A 94 15.50 -17.43 -1.35
CA ASN A 94 16.73 -16.96 -2.00
C ASN A 94 16.73 -17.27 -3.51
N GLN A 95 16.30 -18.49 -3.87
CA GLN A 95 16.17 -18.89 -5.27
C GLN A 95 15.08 -18.09 -5.99
N LYS A 96 13.92 -17.89 -5.35
CA LYS A 96 12.79 -17.12 -5.90
C LYS A 96 13.15 -15.67 -6.19
N VAL A 97 13.81 -14.98 -5.24
CA VAL A 97 14.23 -13.58 -5.42
C VAL A 97 15.19 -13.45 -6.61
N THR A 98 16.11 -14.42 -6.76
CA THR A 98 17.02 -14.49 -7.91
C THR A 98 16.25 -14.73 -9.22
N GLN A 99 15.35 -15.71 -9.24
CA GLN A 99 14.55 -16.04 -10.41
C GLN A 99 13.65 -14.88 -10.86
N TRP A 100 12.97 -14.21 -9.93
CA TRP A 100 12.14 -13.05 -10.24
C TRP A 100 12.94 -11.93 -10.89
N ARG A 101 14.17 -11.69 -10.41
CA ARG A 101 15.08 -10.73 -11.04
C ARG A 101 15.46 -11.13 -12.46
N GLU A 102 15.82 -12.40 -12.69
CA GLU A 102 16.15 -12.91 -14.01
C GLU A 102 14.96 -12.79 -14.98
N GLN A 103 13.74 -12.92 -14.46
CA GLN A 103 12.49 -12.70 -15.19
C GLN A 103 12.10 -11.21 -15.31
N SER A 104 12.96 -10.28 -14.88
CA SER A 104 12.69 -8.84 -14.86
C SER A 104 11.42 -8.45 -14.08
N LEU A 105 11.08 -9.20 -13.03
CA LEU A 105 10.07 -8.82 -12.05
C LEU A 105 10.72 -7.92 -11.00
N ASP A 106 10.29 -6.66 -10.94
CA ASP A 106 10.82 -5.70 -9.97
C ASP A 106 10.13 -5.90 -8.62
N LEU A 107 10.79 -6.67 -7.74
CA LEU A 107 10.41 -6.82 -6.33
C LEU A 107 10.94 -5.62 -5.54
N VAL A 108 10.03 -4.95 -4.84
CA VAL A 108 10.31 -3.81 -3.96
C VAL A 108 9.73 -4.11 -2.59
N THR A 109 10.59 -4.27 -1.58
CA THR A 109 10.16 -4.60 -0.21
C THR A 109 10.17 -3.36 0.68
N VAL A 110 9.61 -3.47 1.89
CA VAL A 110 9.64 -2.38 2.89
C VAL A 110 11.05 -1.87 3.22
N PHE A 111 12.08 -2.68 2.96
CA PHE A 111 13.50 -2.36 3.17
C PHE A 111 14.15 -1.64 1.96
N ASP A 112 13.49 -1.60 0.81
CA ASP A 112 13.98 -0.91 -0.38
C ASP A 112 13.76 0.62 -0.26
N ASP A 113 14.76 1.42 -0.60
CA ASP A 113 14.64 2.89 -0.60
C ASP A 113 13.62 3.41 -1.62
N ARG A 114 13.35 2.61 -2.68
CA ARG A 114 12.33 2.93 -3.69
C ARG A 114 10.91 2.67 -3.17
N PHE A 115 10.74 1.94 -2.07
CA PHE A 115 9.43 1.62 -1.53
C PHE A 115 8.68 2.91 -1.14
N PRO A 116 7.41 3.08 -1.56
CA PRO A 116 6.69 4.33 -1.35
C PRO A 116 6.62 4.74 0.12
N SER A 117 7.12 5.93 0.44
CA SER A 117 7.23 6.42 1.83
C SER A 117 5.88 6.50 2.54
N ARG A 118 4.83 6.91 1.83
CA ARG A 118 3.44 6.98 2.33
C ARG A 118 2.84 5.62 2.67
N LEU A 119 3.26 4.56 1.97
CA LEU A 119 2.85 3.21 2.30
C LEU A 119 3.60 2.66 3.51
N ARG A 120 4.85 3.08 3.71
CA ARG A 120 5.63 2.72 4.90
C ARG A 120 5.03 3.31 6.18
N SER A 121 4.26 4.40 6.08
CA SER A 121 3.66 5.10 7.22
C SER A 121 2.25 4.62 7.61
N VAL A 122 1.62 3.73 6.85
CA VAL A 122 0.27 3.24 7.19
C VAL A 122 0.32 2.02 8.11
N VAL A 123 -0.71 1.86 8.94
CA VAL A 123 -0.81 0.79 9.95
C VAL A 123 -0.74 -0.62 9.34
N ASP A 124 -1.23 -0.77 8.11
CA ASP A 124 -1.29 -2.01 7.34
C ASP A 124 -0.29 -2.05 6.18
N VAL A 125 0.93 -1.52 6.40
CA VAL A 125 2.03 -1.54 5.42
C VAL A 125 2.17 -2.92 4.74
N PRO A 126 2.20 -3.00 3.39
CA PRO A 126 2.43 -4.27 2.73
C PRO A 126 3.92 -4.63 2.82
N PRO A 127 4.28 -5.91 3.01
CA PRO A 127 5.69 -6.31 3.11
C PRO A 127 6.48 -6.07 1.82
N PHE A 128 5.81 -6.19 0.67
CA PHE A 128 6.42 -6.01 -0.63
C PHE A 128 5.40 -5.56 -1.68
N LEU A 129 5.94 -5.09 -2.81
CA LEU A 129 5.24 -4.78 -4.03
C LEU A 129 6.03 -5.37 -5.21
N PHE A 130 5.32 -5.88 -6.20
CA PHE A 130 5.85 -6.07 -7.54
C PHE A 130 5.48 -4.86 -8.41
N ALA A 131 6.46 -4.33 -9.13
CA ALA A 131 6.32 -3.15 -9.95
C ALA A 131 6.56 -3.44 -11.45
N LYS A 132 5.79 -2.74 -12.31
CA LYS A 132 6.05 -2.61 -13.74
C LYS A 132 5.90 -1.15 -14.15
N GLY A 133 6.94 -0.56 -14.72
CA GLY A 133 6.99 0.86 -15.07
C GLY A 133 7.93 1.64 -14.16
N SER A 134 7.72 2.96 -14.05
CA SER A 134 8.63 3.84 -13.31
C SER A 134 8.14 4.04 -11.88
N LEU A 135 8.87 3.53 -10.90
CA LEU A 135 8.58 3.71 -9.47
C LEU A 135 9.24 4.99 -8.93
N LEU A 136 8.48 5.79 -8.18
CA LEU A 136 8.95 7.01 -7.53
C LEU A 136 8.68 6.89 -6.02
N SER A 137 9.71 7.04 -5.18
CA SER A 137 9.59 6.84 -3.73
C SER A 137 8.74 7.92 -3.04
N ASN A 138 8.73 9.14 -3.59
CA ASN A 138 7.99 10.30 -3.07
C ASN A 138 6.88 10.76 -4.04
N ASP A 139 6.22 9.80 -4.70
CA ASP A 139 5.11 10.08 -5.63
C ASP A 139 3.95 10.78 -4.88
N LEU A 140 3.52 11.92 -5.38
CA LEU A 140 2.35 12.65 -4.87
C LEU A 140 1.19 12.37 -5.80
N GLY A 141 0.23 11.56 -5.34
CA GLY A 141 -0.92 11.19 -6.15
C GLY A 141 -2.24 11.22 -5.41
N VAL A 142 -3.33 11.28 -6.17
CA VAL A 142 -4.70 11.28 -5.66
C VAL A 142 -5.43 10.08 -6.26
N SER A 143 -6.10 9.31 -5.40
CA SER A 143 -6.95 8.20 -5.85
C SER A 143 -8.23 8.74 -6.47
N VAL A 144 -8.55 8.33 -7.70
CA VAL A 144 -9.83 8.63 -8.36
C VAL A 144 -10.58 7.32 -8.55
N VAL A 145 -11.65 7.12 -7.77
CA VAL A 145 -12.32 5.82 -7.67
C VAL A 145 -13.83 5.94 -7.73
N GLY A 146 -14.47 4.86 -8.18
CA GLY A 146 -15.93 4.81 -8.21
C GLY A 146 -16.50 3.55 -8.85
N SER A 147 -17.74 3.68 -9.32
CA SER A 147 -18.54 2.59 -9.87
C SER A 147 -17.89 1.98 -11.11
N ARG A 148 -17.97 0.64 -11.20
CA ARG A 148 -17.62 -0.11 -12.42
C ARG A 148 -18.58 0.13 -13.58
N LYS A 149 -19.80 0.57 -13.26
CA LYS A 149 -20.86 0.96 -14.18
C LYS A 149 -21.25 2.40 -13.85
N CYS A 150 -20.38 3.34 -14.17
CA CYS A 150 -20.63 4.76 -13.92
C CYS A 150 -21.57 5.35 -14.98
N SER A 151 -22.26 6.42 -14.62
CA SER A 151 -23.06 7.19 -15.58
C SER A 151 -22.17 7.97 -16.55
N PRO A 152 -22.71 8.52 -17.65
CA PRO A 152 -21.98 9.44 -18.52
C PRO A 152 -21.40 10.64 -17.73
N GLU A 153 -22.17 11.21 -16.81
CA GLU A 153 -21.72 12.31 -15.95
C GLU A 153 -20.62 11.86 -14.99
N GLY A 154 -20.71 10.65 -14.42
CA GLY A 154 -19.65 10.08 -13.60
C GLY A 154 -18.36 9.84 -14.39
N ALA A 155 -18.47 9.39 -15.65
CA ALA A 155 -17.33 9.24 -16.54
C ALA A 155 -16.67 10.58 -16.88
N THR A 156 -17.47 11.61 -17.23
CA THR A 156 -16.97 12.97 -17.47
C THR A 156 -16.30 13.54 -16.23
N PHE A 157 -16.92 13.42 -15.05
CA PHE A 157 -16.32 13.91 -13.81
C PHE A 157 -14.99 13.21 -13.48
N ALA A 158 -14.89 11.90 -13.70
CA ALA A 158 -13.66 11.15 -13.50
C ALA A 158 -12.56 11.60 -14.48
N HIS A 159 -12.91 11.80 -15.75
CA HIS A 159 -12.01 12.33 -16.78
C HIS A 159 -11.49 13.72 -16.41
N ASP A 160 -12.39 14.66 -16.12
CA ASP A 160 -12.04 16.05 -15.85
C ASP A 160 -11.26 16.20 -14.55
N THR A 161 -11.58 15.38 -13.53
CA THR A 161 -10.78 15.29 -12.30
C THR A 161 -9.36 14.81 -12.61
N ALA A 162 -9.20 13.79 -13.44
CA ALA A 162 -7.89 13.29 -13.82
C ALA A 162 -7.08 14.33 -14.60
N CYS A 163 -7.69 15.04 -15.55
CA CYS A 163 -7.03 16.15 -16.27
C CYS A 163 -6.58 17.26 -15.31
N MET A 164 -7.45 17.69 -14.39
CA MET A 164 -7.11 18.71 -13.38
C MET A 164 -5.96 18.26 -12.47
N LEU A 165 -5.91 16.98 -12.08
CA LEU A 165 -4.79 16.44 -11.31
C LEU A 165 -3.48 16.48 -12.13
N CYS A 166 -3.54 16.16 -13.42
CA CYS A 166 -2.37 16.23 -14.32
C CYS A 166 -1.86 17.66 -14.46
N GLU A 167 -2.75 18.64 -14.63
CA GLU A 167 -2.39 20.07 -14.71
C GLU A 167 -1.67 20.56 -13.45
N ARG A 168 -2.00 19.97 -12.30
CA ARG A 168 -1.35 20.23 -11.00
C ARG A 168 -0.08 19.41 -10.77
N GLY A 169 0.35 18.59 -11.72
CA GLY A 169 1.51 17.71 -11.58
C GLY A 169 1.31 16.56 -10.59
N LEU A 170 0.05 16.23 -10.25
CA LEU A 170 -0.28 15.14 -9.34
C LEU A 170 -0.53 13.85 -10.12
N THR A 171 -0.02 12.74 -9.58
CA THR A 171 -0.23 11.41 -10.13
C THR A 171 -1.67 10.95 -9.91
N VAL A 172 -2.32 10.42 -10.95
CA VAL A 172 -3.65 9.81 -10.82
C VAL A 172 -3.51 8.35 -10.42
N ILE A 173 -4.09 7.98 -9.28
CA ILE A 173 -4.07 6.61 -8.76
C ILE A 173 -5.45 5.98 -8.98
N ALA A 174 -5.48 4.78 -9.55
CA ALA A 174 -6.72 4.02 -9.67
C ALA A 174 -6.44 2.52 -9.69
N GLY A 175 -7.50 1.74 -9.67
CA GLY A 175 -7.45 0.30 -9.49
C GLY A 175 -7.47 -0.54 -10.76
N LEU A 176 -7.48 0.11 -11.92
CA LEU A 176 -7.69 -0.50 -13.23
C LEU A 176 -9.01 -1.26 -13.39
N ALA A 177 -10.02 -1.02 -12.54
CA ALA A 177 -11.36 -1.59 -12.75
C ALA A 177 -12.05 -0.95 -13.97
N GLU A 178 -13.11 -1.59 -14.48
CA GLU A 178 -14.03 -0.94 -15.42
C GLU A 178 -14.65 0.33 -14.82
N GLY A 179 -15.25 1.18 -15.66
CA GLY A 179 -15.91 2.42 -15.22
C GLY A 179 -14.91 3.50 -14.81
N VAL A 180 -15.15 4.14 -13.66
CA VAL A 180 -14.41 5.34 -13.20
C VAL A 180 -12.89 5.17 -13.29
N ASP A 181 -12.34 4.09 -12.75
CA ASP A 181 -10.89 3.82 -12.76
C ASP A 181 -10.32 3.85 -14.18
N SER A 182 -11.02 3.24 -15.14
CA SER A 182 -10.58 3.19 -16.54
C SER A 182 -10.62 4.55 -17.23
N PHE A 183 -11.65 5.36 -16.95
CA PHE A 183 -11.74 6.71 -17.48
C PHE A 183 -10.65 7.62 -16.91
N ALA A 184 -10.39 7.55 -15.61
CA ALA A 184 -9.34 8.33 -14.96
C ALA A 184 -7.95 7.99 -15.53
N HIS A 185 -7.62 6.70 -15.66
CA HIS A 185 -6.35 6.26 -16.26
C HIS A 185 -6.19 6.71 -17.72
N ARG A 186 -7.23 6.57 -18.55
CA ARG A 186 -7.17 6.98 -19.96
C ARG A 186 -6.99 8.48 -20.10
N ALA A 187 -7.81 9.28 -19.42
CA ALA A 187 -7.71 10.73 -19.40
C ALA A 187 -6.31 11.20 -19.01
N THR A 188 -5.74 10.59 -17.96
CA THR A 188 -4.37 10.89 -17.51
C THR A 188 -3.33 10.63 -18.60
N LEU A 189 -3.41 9.47 -19.25
CA LEU A 189 -2.47 9.08 -20.31
C LEU A 189 -2.63 9.92 -21.58
N GLU A 190 -3.83 10.41 -21.87
CA GLU A 190 -4.15 11.31 -22.98
C GLU A 190 -3.64 12.73 -22.71
N ALA A 191 -3.77 13.21 -21.47
CA ALA A 191 -3.23 14.48 -21.01
C ALA A 191 -1.69 14.49 -20.85
N GLY A 192 -1.02 13.35 -21.08
CA GLY A 192 0.42 13.21 -20.90
C GLY A 192 0.88 13.20 -19.44
N GLY A 193 -0.07 13.05 -18.50
CA GLY A 193 0.21 12.95 -17.07
C GLY A 193 0.65 11.56 -16.64
N ARG A 194 0.98 11.44 -15.35
CA ARG A 194 1.43 10.19 -14.73
C ARG A 194 0.26 9.48 -14.05
N THR A 195 0.17 8.17 -14.24
CA THR A 195 -0.82 7.34 -13.55
C THR A 195 -0.23 6.08 -12.94
N VAL A 196 -0.77 5.68 -11.78
CA VAL A 196 -0.39 4.48 -11.03
C VAL A 196 -1.61 3.56 -10.90
N ALA A 197 -1.51 2.36 -11.44
CA ALA A 197 -2.53 1.32 -11.31
C ALA A 197 -2.18 0.32 -10.22
N PHE A 198 -3.07 0.16 -9.24
CA PHE A 198 -2.97 -0.93 -8.27
C PHE A 198 -3.89 -2.07 -8.66
N ILE A 199 -3.33 -3.24 -8.95
CA ILE A 199 -4.11 -4.38 -9.45
C ILE A 199 -4.44 -5.39 -8.36
N GLY A 200 -5.62 -5.98 -8.46
CA GLY A 200 -6.11 -7.06 -7.57
C GLY A 200 -5.65 -8.45 -7.99
N THR A 201 -4.56 -8.56 -8.73
CA THR A 201 -3.99 -9.80 -9.26
C THR A 201 -2.48 -9.79 -9.11
N GLY A 202 -1.82 -10.93 -9.31
CA GLY A 202 -0.38 -10.96 -9.51
C GLY A 202 0.06 -10.09 -10.70
N ILE A 203 1.30 -9.60 -10.65
CA ILE A 203 1.84 -8.64 -11.64
C ILE A 203 1.92 -9.18 -13.07
N ASN A 204 1.88 -10.51 -13.26
CA ASN A 204 1.86 -11.16 -14.58
C ASN A 204 0.45 -11.30 -15.16
N ARG A 205 -0.58 -10.95 -14.40
CA ARG A 205 -1.98 -11.04 -14.82
C ARG A 205 -2.57 -9.67 -15.08
N CYS A 206 -3.69 -9.70 -15.79
CA CYS A 206 -4.53 -8.53 -16.05
C CYS A 206 -5.98 -8.89 -15.76
N TYR A 207 -6.65 -8.06 -14.97
CA TYR A 207 -8.08 -8.13 -14.75
C TYR A 207 -8.66 -6.71 -14.54
N PRO A 208 -9.78 -6.37 -15.22
CA PRO A 208 -10.52 -7.18 -16.18
C PRO A 208 -9.77 -7.34 -17.51
N ALA A 209 -10.11 -8.37 -18.29
CA ALA A 209 -9.43 -8.65 -19.56
C ALA A 209 -9.61 -7.51 -20.59
N SER A 210 -10.73 -6.79 -20.51
CA SER A 210 -11.04 -5.59 -21.30
C SER A 210 -10.00 -4.47 -21.14
N ASN A 211 -9.33 -4.40 -19.99
CA ASN A 211 -8.33 -3.36 -19.69
C ASN A 211 -6.88 -3.80 -19.98
N ARG A 212 -6.65 -4.90 -20.71
CA ARG A 212 -5.29 -5.39 -21.01
C ARG A 212 -4.41 -4.37 -21.71
N GLU A 213 -4.92 -3.71 -22.74
CA GLU A 213 -4.14 -2.71 -23.47
C GLU A 213 -3.95 -1.41 -22.67
N LEU A 214 -4.92 -1.08 -21.80
CA LEU A 214 -4.77 0.00 -20.84
C LEU A 214 -3.66 -0.30 -19.83
N GLN A 215 -3.62 -1.51 -19.26
CA GLN A 215 -2.56 -1.94 -18.35
C GLN A 215 -1.18 -1.78 -19.00
N LYS A 216 -0.99 -2.34 -20.21
CA LYS A 216 0.27 -2.22 -20.96
C LYS A 216 0.66 -0.76 -21.23
N SER A 217 -0.33 0.11 -21.47
CA SER A 217 -0.08 1.53 -21.68
C SER A 217 0.41 2.22 -20.40
N ILE A 218 -0.14 1.84 -19.25
CA ILE A 218 0.29 2.31 -17.93
C ILE A 218 1.68 1.76 -17.60
N GLU A 219 1.97 0.48 -17.86
CA GLU A 219 3.30 -0.11 -17.64
C GLU A 219 4.41 0.67 -18.36
N LYS A 220 4.12 1.23 -19.55
CA LYS A 220 5.07 1.99 -20.36
C LYS A 220 5.25 3.45 -19.94
N ARG A 221 4.19 4.11 -19.46
CA ARG A 221 4.16 5.57 -19.23
C ARG A 221 3.89 5.98 -17.78
N GLY A 222 3.62 5.02 -16.92
CA GLY A 222 3.26 5.21 -15.53
C GLY A 222 3.82 4.07 -14.69
N LEU A 223 2.96 3.45 -13.88
CA LEU A 223 3.35 2.38 -12.98
C LEU A 223 2.17 1.44 -12.72
N VAL A 224 2.43 0.13 -12.73
CA VAL A 224 1.50 -0.90 -12.23
C VAL A 224 2.12 -1.54 -10.99
N LEU A 225 1.35 -1.62 -9.91
CA LEU A 225 1.75 -2.21 -8.63
C LEU A 225 0.84 -3.37 -8.24
N SER A 226 1.44 -4.42 -7.69
CA SER A 226 0.73 -5.55 -7.09
C SER A 226 1.39 -5.95 -5.77
N GLN A 227 0.58 -6.17 -4.73
CA GLN A 227 1.04 -6.75 -3.45
C GLN A 227 0.84 -8.28 -3.39
N PHE A 228 0.60 -8.93 -4.54
CA PHE A 228 0.33 -10.37 -4.62
C PHE A 228 1.46 -11.08 -5.35
N TRP A 229 1.59 -12.39 -5.13
CA TRP A 229 2.56 -13.20 -5.85
C TRP A 229 2.38 -13.07 -7.37
N PRO A 230 3.44 -13.19 -8.18
CA PRO A 230 3.43 -12.77 -9.59
C PRO A 230 2.28 -13.33 -10.42
N ASP A 231 1.86 -14.56 -10.14
CA ASP A 231 0.82 -15.27 -10.87
C ASP A 231 -0.49 -15.46 -10.08
N SER A 232 -0.69 -14.74 -8.98
CA SER A 232 -1.92 -14.83 -8.18
C SER A 232 -3.18 -14.47 -8.99
N PRO A 233 -4.23 -15.32 -8.99
CA PRO A 233 -5.47 -15.01 -9.68
C PRO A 233 -6.28 -13.92 -8.94
N PRO A 234 -7.22 -13.24 -9.63
CA PRO A 234 -8.17 -12.36 -8.95
C PRO A 234 -9.09 -13.18 -8.02
N THR A 235 -9.38 -12.64 -6.84
CA THR A 235 -10.26 -13.25 -5.83
C THR A 235 -11.19 -12.19 -5.22
N LYS A 236 -12.21 -12.60 -4.46
CA LYS A 236 -13.08 -11.63 -3.76
C LYS A 236 -12.32 -10.84 -2.68
N GLN A 237 -11.22 -11.36 -2.18
CA GLN A 237 -10.41 -10.79 -1.10
C GLN A 237 -9.31 -9.84 -1.61
N THR A 238 -8.73 -10.13 -2.78
CA THR A 238 -7.64 -9.34 -3.37
C THR A 238 -8.06 -7.91 -3.72
N PHE A 239 -9.29 -7.68 -4.21
CA PHE A 239 -9.76 -6.31 -4.52
C PHE A 239 -9.91 -5.41 -3.28
N PRO A 240 -10.56 -5.85 -2.18
CA PRO A 240 -10.54 -5.11 -0.91
C PRO A 240 -9.14 -4.79 -0.39
N MET A 241 -8.22 -5.75 -0.44
CA MET A 241 -6.84 -5.55 0.00
C MET A 241 -6.11 -4.51 -0.87
N ARG A 242 -6.28 -4.59 -2.19
CA ARG A 242 -5.77 -3.61 -3.13
C ARG A 242 -6.32 -2.20 -2.88
N ASN A 243 -7.60 -2.08 -2.50
CA ASN A 243 -8.22 -0.78 -2.21
C ASN A 243 -7.61 -0.11 -0.97
N ALA A 244 -7.26 -0.91 0.06
CA ALA A 244 -6.54 -0.40 1.23
C ALA A 244 -5.16 0.14 0.82
N LEU A 245 -4.46 -0.59 -0.04
CA LEU A 245 -3.16 -0.17 -0.53
C LEU A 245 -3.21 1.17 -1.27
N MET A 246 -4.20 1.35 -2.14
CA MET A 246 -4.41 2.62 -2.86
C MET A 246 -4.66 3.80 -1.91
N SER A 247 -5.48 3.59 -0.87
CA SER A 247 -5.77 4.67 0.08
C SER A 247 -4.52 5.09 0.84
N GLY A 248 -3.63 4.16 1.18
CA GLY A 248 -2.37 4.47 1.87
C GLY A 248 -1.35 5.20 1.00
N TYR A 249 -1.30 4.89 -0.30
CA TYR A 249 -0.35 5.49 -1.24
C TYR A 249 -0.68 6.95 -1.58
N GLY A 250 -1.96 7.25 -1.77
CA GLY A 250 -2.41 8.58 -2.18
C GLY A 250 -2.42 9.62 -1.04
N LEU A 251 -2.36 10.89 -1.43
CA LEU A 251 -2.62 12.05 -0.57
C LEU A 251 -4.08 12.11 -0.13
N ALA A 252 -4.99 11.83 -1.07
CA ALA A 252 -6.43 11.86 -0.84
C ALA A 252 -7.12 10.84 -1.76
N THR A 253 -8.39 10.56 -1.48
CA THR A 253 -9.26 9.74 -2.35
C THR A 253 -10.49 10.52 -2.77
N VAL A 254 -10.64 10.74 -4.08
CA VAL A 254 -11.85 11.28 -4.73
C VAL A 254 -12.78 10.13 -5.07
N VAL A 255 -13.97 10.13 -4.46
CA VAL A 255 -15.03 9.17 -4.72
C VAL A 255 -16.03 9.80 -5.68
N VAL A 256 -15.95 9.40 -6.95
CA VAL A 256 -16.71 10.02 -8.06
C VAL A 256 -18.16 9.55 -8.09
N GLU A 257 -18.38 8.25 -7.98
CA GLU A 257 -19.70 7.63 -8.04
C GLU A 257 -19.67 6.29 -7.33
N ALA A 258 -20.70 5.95 -6.55
CA ALA A 258 -20.79 4.64 -5.91
C ALA A 258 -22.25 4.25 -5.63
N SER A 259 -22.50 2.95 -5.56
CA SER A 259 -23.76 2.36 -5.07
C SER A 259 -23.63 1.91 -3.62
N GLU A 260 -24.76 1.56 -2.99
CA GLU A 260 -24.83 1.13 -1.59
C GLU A 260 -23.92 -0.09 -1.28
N HIS A 261 -23.77 -0.98 -2.27
CA HIS A 261 -22.93 -2.18 -2.17
C HIS A 261 -21.60 -2.06 -2.92
N SER A 262 -21.13 -0.85 -3.19
CA SER A 262 -19.88 -0.62 -3.90
C SER A 262 -18.65 -0.99 -3.07
N GLY A 263 -17.64 -1.59 -3.72
CA GLY A 263 -16.31 -1.81 -3.15
C GLY A 263 -15.59 -0.50 -2.77
N THR A 264 -16.02 0.64 -3.29
CA THR A 264 -15.52 1.97 -2.90
C THR A 264 -15.77 2.29 -1.43
N ARG A 265 -16.83 1.72 -0.82
CA ARG A 265 -17.09 1.84 0.62
C ARG A 265 -15.92 1.33 1.46
N ILE A 266 -15.29 0.24 1.03
CA ILE A 266 -14.13 -0.33 1.72
C ILE A 266 -12.95 0.63 1.62
N GLN A 267 -12.71 1.22 0.45
CA GLN A 267 -11.63 2.19 0.27
C GLN A 267 -11.83 3.45 1.12
N ALA A 268 -13.05 3.98 1.19
CA ALA A 268 -13.36 5.11 2.06
C ALA A 268 -13.05 4.79 3.54
N ARG A 269 -13.46 3.60 4.00
CA ARG A 269 -13.14 3.15 5.35
C ARG A 269 -11.64 3.05 5.60
N GLN A 270 -10.87 2.52 4.65
CA GLN A 270 -9.42 2.39 4.80
C GLN A 270 -8.71 3.73 4.76
N ALA A 271 -9.10 4.64 3.85
CA ALA A 271 -8.56 6.00 3.80
C ALA A 271 -8.71 6.70 5.16
N GLN A 272 -9.88 6.62 5.78
CA GLN A 272 -10.09 7.20 7.10
C GLN A 272 -9.23 6.54 8.19
N ARG A 273 -9.04 5.22 8.15
CA ARG A 273 -8.13 4.51 9.07
C ARG A 273 -6.66 4.91 8.88
N HIS A 274 -6.27 5.25 7.66
CA HIS A 274 -4.93 5.75 7.33
C HIS A 274 -4.75 7.24 7.63
N GLY A 275 -5.81 7.93 8.09
CA GLY A 275 -5.78 9.39 8.25
C GLY A 275 -5.70 10.14 6.92
N ARG A 276 -6.14 9.52 5.81
CA ARG A 276 -6.09 10.08 4.47
C ARG A 276 -7.43 10.75 4.13
N PRO A 277 -7.42 12.02 3.68
CA PRO A 277 -8.62 12.73 3.31
C PRO A 277 -9.48 12.06 2.24
N LEU A 278 -10.79 12.24 2.36
CA LEU A 278 -11.79 11.78 1.41
C LEU A 278 -12.50 12.98 0.79
N ILE A 279 -12.66 12.95 -0.53
CA ILE A 279 -13.40 13.95 -1.29
C ILE A 279 -14.54 13.20 -1.97
N PHE A 280 -15.76 13.36 -1.48
CA PHE A 280 -16.93 12.76 -2.09
C PHE A 280 -17.59 13.73 -3.05
N ARG A 281 -17.94 13.23 -4.24
CA ARG A 281 -18.97 13.90 -5.03
C ARG A 281 -20.32 13.83 -4.29
N ASP A 282 -21.02 14.95 -4.22
CA ASP A 282 -22.34 15.13 -3.60
C ASP A 282 -23.33 13.97 -3.90
N VAL A 283 -23.43 13.56 -5.16
CA VAL A 283 -24.33 12.48 -5.62
C VAL A 283 -24.09 11.15 -4.91
N VAL A 284 -22.88 10.92 -4.40
CA VAL A 284 -22.55 9.70 -3.64
C VAL A 284 -23.23 9.72 -2.27
N LEU A 285 -23.22 10.86 -1.59
CA LEU A 285 -23.92 11.03 -0.32
C LEU A 285 -25.44 11.03 -0.49
N GLU A 286 -25.94 11.55 -1.61
CA GLU A 286 -27.38 11.53 -1.89
C GLU A 286 -27.92 10.13 -2.13
N ARG A 287 -27.10 9.24 -2.70
CA ARG A 287 -27.54 7.91 -3.17
C ARG A 287 -27.16 6.76 -2.26
N THR A 288 -26.34 6.98 -1.24
CA THR A 288 -25.84 5.90 -0.38
C THR A 288 -25.87 6.27 1.09
N GLU A 289 -26.41 5.37 1.92
CA GLU A 289 -26.49 5.55 3.37
C GLU A 289 -25.09 5.51 3.98
N TRP A 290 -24.25 4.58 3.52
CA TRP A 290 -22.89 4.45 4.05
C TRP A 290 -22.01 5.68 3.84
N ALA A 291 -22.22 6.47 2.78
CA ALA A 291 -21.44 7.69 2.55
C ALA A 291 -21.95 8.86 3.40
N GLN A 292 -23.25 8.89 3.74
CA GLN A 292 -23.82 9.91 4.62
C GLN A 292 -23.19 9.89 6.01
N GLU A 293 -22.81 8.70 6.50
CA GLU A 293 -22.07 8.53 7.76
C GLU A 293 -20.74 9.30 7.78
N TYR A 294 -20.17 9.65 6.63
CA TYR A 294 -18.90 10.39 6.54
C TYR A 294 -19.06 11.91 6.51
N ARG A 295 -20.27 12.45 6.27
CA ARG A 295 -20.49 13.87 5.94
C ARG A 295 -19.82 14.85 6.90
N ASN A 296 -19.82 14.54 8.20
CA ASN A 296 -19.30 15.40 9.26
C ASN A 296 -18.01 14.88 9.90
N LYS A 297 -17.38 13.87 9.30
CA LYS A 297 -16.14 13.32 9.85
C LYS A 297 -14.94 14.19 9.47
N PRO A 298 -13.92 14.29 10.33
CA PRO A 298 -12.68 15.01 10.00
C PRO A 298 -12.03 14.45 8.73
N GLY A 299 -11.45 15.35 7.93
CA GLY A 299 -10.78 15.00 6.68
C GLY A 299 -11.72 14.61 5.54
N VAL A 300 -13.03 14.85 5.67
CA VAL A 300 -14.02 14.59 4.61
C VAL A 300 -14.47 15.91 3.98
N PHE A 301 -14.43 15.94 2.66
CA PHE A 301 -14.90 17.04 1.83
C PHE A 301 -16.02 16.55 0.92
N VAL A 302 -17.04 17.39 0.70
CA VAL A 302 -18.15 17.10 -0.23
C VAL A 302 -18.11 18.16 -1.31
N VAL A 303 -18.15 17.73 -2.57
CA VAL A 303 -17.95 18.58 -3.74
C VAL A 303 -18.99 18.31 -4.82
N HIS A 304 -19.33 19.32 -5.60
CA HIS A 304 -20.30 19.26 -6.70
C HIS A 304 -19.61 19.36 -8.06
N SER A 305 -18.41 19.95 -8.10
CA SER A 305 -17.63 20.22 -9.32
C SER A 305 -16.16 19.85 -9.15
N VAL A 306 -15.45 19.74 -10.28
CA VAL A 306 -13.99 19.49 -10.30
C VAL A 306 -13.21 20.67 -9.73
N GLU A 307 -13.70 21.90 -9.88
CA GLU A 307 -13.10 23.09 -9.25
C GLU A 307 -13.10 22.97 -7.72
N GLU A 308 -14.19 22.47 -7.14
CA GLU A 308 -14.29 22.21 -5.70
C GLU A 308 -13.37 21.07 -5.24
N VAL A 309 -13.15 20.04 -6.07
CA VAL A 309 -12.10 19.03 -5.82
C VAL A 309 -10.74 19.72 -5.69
N GLY A 310 -10.42 20.63 -6.61
CA GLY A 310 -9.18 21.41 -6.57
C GLY A 310 -9.03 22.20 -5.27
N LYS A 311 -10.07 22.95 -4.88
CA LYS A 311 -10.08 23.72 -3.62
C LYS A 311 -9.91 22.82 -2.38
N ALA A 312 -10.51 21.63 -2.38
CA ALA A 312 -10.34 20.67 -1.29
C ALA A 312 -8.89 20.18 -1.20
N LEU A 313 -8.25 19.87 -2.33
CA LEU A 313 -6.84 19.48 -2.39
C LEU A 313 -5.90 20.60 -1.94
N ASP A 314 -6.22 21.86 -2.25
CA ASP A 314 -5.42 23.01 -1.80
C ASP A 314 -5.46 23.13 -0.27
N ARG A 315 -6.63 22.89 0.35
CA ARG A 315 -6.78 22.84 1.82
C ARG A 315 -6.03 21.67 2.44
N ILE A 316 -6.06 20.49 1.81
CA ILE A 316 -5.33 19.30 2.27
C ILE A 316 -3.81 19.57 2.24
N SER A 317 -3.31 20.12 1.14
CA SER A 317 -1.88 20.40 0.96
C SER A 317 -1.37 21.46 1.94
N PHE A 318 -2.19 22.47 2.23
CA PHE A 318 -1.89 23.48 3.24
C PHE A 318 -1.73 22.86 4.65
N LEU A 319 -2.65 21.98 5.04
CA LEU A 319 -2.61 21.30 6.33
C LEU A 319 -1.40 20.36 6.48
N ASP A 320 -1.07 19.59 5.44
CA ASP A 320 0.10 18.70 5.46
C ASP A 320 1.41 19.50 5.67
N ASN A 321 1.58 20.61 4.93
CA ASN A 321 2.77 21.45 5.05
C ASN A 321 2.91 22.11 6.43
N ASP A 322 1.80 22.57 7.01
CA ASP A 322 1.79 23.15 8.36
C ASP A 322 2.20 22.12 9.42
N VAL A 323 1.68 20.88 9.32
CA VAL A 323 2.03 19.79 10.23
C VAL A 323 3.50 19.41 10.10
N ASP A 324 4.01 19.25 8.88
CA ASP A 324 5.43 18.93 8.65
C ASP A 324 6.33 20.03 9.19
N THR A 325 5.95 21.30 9.02
CA THR A 325 6.67 22.46 9.57
C THR A 325 6.66 22.43 11.10
N LEU A 326 5.51 22.17 11.73
CA LEU A 326 5.38 22.06 13.18
C LEU A 326 6.20 20.91 13.75
N LEU A 327 6.18 19.73 13.12
CA LEU A 327 6.96 18.57 13.52
C LEU A 327 8.46 18.83 13.38
N GLY A 328 8.89 19.46 12.28
CA GLY A 328 10.27 19.90 12.09
C GLY A 328 10.74 20.81 13.24
N ASN A 329 9.94 21.83 13.57
CA ASN A 329 10.25 22.75 14.67
C ASN A 329 10.36 22.04 16.03
N ILE A 330 9.51 21.04 16.31
CA ILE A 330 9.56 20.25 17.56
C ILE A 330 10.83 19.38 17.62
N LEU A 331 11.20 18.76 16.50
CA LEU A 331 12.40 17.93 16.41
C LEU A 331 13.68 18.75 16.54
N ASP A 332 13.74 19.91 15.88
CA ASP A 332 14.86 20.85 15.97
C ASP A 332 14.99 21.44 17.38
N ALA A 333 13.86 21.76 18.02
CA ALA A 333 13.86 22.21 19.41
C ALA A 333 14.43 21.14 20.35
N LYS A 334 14.12 19.85 20.16
CA LYS A 334 14.72 18.77 20.96
C LYS A 334 16.24 18.63 20.76
N ALA A 335 16.74 18.88 19.54
CA ALA A 335 18.18 18.82 19.25
C ALA A 335 18.98 19.97 19.90
N GLN A 336 18.33 21.10 20.22
CA GLN A 336 18.96 22.21 20.94
C GLN A 336 19.06 22.00 22.46
N TYR A 337 18.39 20.99 23.02
CA TYR A 337 18.39 20.66 24.45
C TYR A 337 19.01 19.29 24.78
N ALA A 338 19.74 18.67 23.84
CA ALA A 338 20.50 17.43 24.02
C ALA A 338 22.02 17.71 23.93
#